data_AF-A0A6G3WWC7-F1
#
_entry.id   AF-A0A6G3WWC7-F1
#
_cell.length_a   1.000
_cell.length_b   1.000
_cell.length_c   1.000
_cell.angle_alpha   90.00
_cell.angle_beta   90.00
_cell.angle_gamma   90.00
#
_symmetry.space_group_name_H-M   'P 1'
#
loop_
_entity.id
_entity.type
_entity.pdbx_description
1 polymer ?
#
loop_
_entity_poly.entity_id
_entity_poly.type
_entity_poly.pdbx_seq_one_letter_code
_entity_poly.pdbx_strand_id
1 'polypeptide(L)'
;VEMEGTYPLPEAQRDRFMARVSIGYPSPEAELQMLDVHGGLSPLDDLQPVAHAHDIVKLIDAVRTVHVADAVRRYAVELVGATRSHPDLRLGASPRATLHLLRAAKAS
;
A
#
# COMPACT_ATOMS: atom_id res chain seq x y z
N VAL A 1 11.99 35.79 -6.76
CA VAL A 1 12.38 34.81 -7.79
C VAL A 1 11.83 33.48 -7.33
N GLU A 2 10.76 33.05 -7.98
CA GLU A 2 9.96 31.87 -7.68
C GLU A 2 10.80 30.60 -7.86
N MET A 3 10.74 29.70 -6.87
CA MET A 3 11.25 28.33 -6.96
C MET A 3 10.03 27.43 -6.86
N GLU A 4 9.77 26.64 -7.90
CA GLU A 4 8.62 25.74 -8.05
C GLU A 4 8.34 24.93 -6.77
N GLY A 5 7.24 25.29 -6.10
CA GLY A 5 6.87 24.76 -4.80
C GLY A 5 6.20 23.40 -4.88
N THR A 6 6.97 22.33 -4.74
CA THR A 6 6.43 21.02 -4.33
C THR A 6 6.29 20.99 -2.81
N TYR A 7 5.10 21.36 -2.32
CA TYR A 7 4.81 21.25 -0.89
C TYR A 7 4.53 19.78 -0.55
N PRO A 8 5.19 19.20 0.47
CA PRO A 8 4.89 17.85 0.90
C PRO A 8 3.43 17.79 1.35
N LEU A 9 2.74 16.69 1.01
CA LEU A 9 1.38 16.47 1.44
C LEU A 9 1.29 16.60 2.98
N PRO A 10 0.36 17.42 3.50
CA PRO A 10 0.11 17.50 4.93
C PRO A 10 -0.16 16.12 5.53
N GLU A 11 0.23 15.90 6.79
CA GLU A 11 0.08 14.59 7.45
C GLU A 11 -1.37 14.09 7.43
N ALA A 12 -2.34 14.98 7.62
CA ALA A 12 -3.77 14.65 7.54
C ALA A 12 -4.23 14.15 6.15
N GLN A 13 -3.53 14.54 5.09
CA GLN A 13 -3.77 14.04 3.74
C GLN A 13 -3.04 12.71 3.50
N ARG A 14 -1.80 12.59 3.98
CA ARG A 14 -1.01 11.34 3.91
C ARG A 14 -1.67 10.18 4.65
N ASP A 15 -2.31 10.46 5.79
CA ASP A 15 -3.04 9.49 6.62
C ASP A 15 -4.22 8.82 5.88
N ARG A 16 -4.64 9.33 4.71
CA ARG A 16 -5.68 8.72 3.88
C ARG A 16 -5.15 7.61 2.97
N PHE A 17 -3.85 7.53 2.76
CA PHE A 17 -3.22 6.48 1.97
C PHE A 17 -2.96 5.25 2.83
N MET A 18 -3.24 4.06 2.28
CA MET A 18 -3.08 2.80 3.02
C MET A 18 -1.62 2.46 3.29
N ALA A 19 -0.77 2.67 2.30
CA ALA A 19 0.64 2.33 2.35
C ALA A 19 1.47 3.46 1.73
N ARG A 20 2.69 3.61 2.23
CA ARG A 20 3.75 4.40 1.58
C ARG A 20 4.81 3.43 1.10
N VAL A 21 4.97 3.32 -0.21
CA VAL A 21 6.00 2.49 -0.84
C VAL A 21 7.10 3.41 -1.36
N SER A 22 8.35 3.02 -1.15
CA SER A 22 9.50 3.68 -1.77
C SER A 22 9.99 2.82 -2.92
N ILE A 23 10.06 3.38 -4.11
CA ILE A 23 10.60 2.70 -5.30
C ILE A 23 12.05 3.17 -5.46
N GLY A 24 12.99 2.25 -5.33
CA GLY A 24 14.39 2.49 -5.66
C GLY A 24 14.67 2.30 -7.15
N TYR A 25 15.92 2.45 -7.54
CA TYR A 25 16.36 2.02 -8.87
C TYR A 25 16.37 0.50 -8.98
N PRO A 26 16.10 -0.07 -10.17
CA PRO A 26 16.28 -1.49 -10.42
C PRO A 26 17.75 -1.90 -10.16
N SER A 27 17.97 -3.20 -9.91
CA SER A 27 19.35 -3.71 -9.92
C SER A 27 19.92 -3.64 -11.35
N PRO A 28 21.26 -3.63 -11.53
CA PRO A 28 21.86 -3.66 -12.85
C PRO A 28 21.34 -4.81 -13.73
N GLU A 29 21.06 -5.98 -13.15
CA GLU A 29 20.51 -7.13 -13.86
C GLU A 29 19.06 -6.89 -14.33
N ALA A 30 18.23 -6.29 -13.46
CA ALA A 30 16.87 -5.92 -13.83
C ALA A 30 16.86 -4.81 -14.90
N GLU A 31 17.81 -3.88 -14.83
CA GLU A 31 17.97 -2.82 -15.83
C GLU A 31 18.41 -3.39 -17.19
N LEU A 32 19.35 -4.35 -17.22
CA LEU A 32 19.71 -5.09 -18.43
C LEU A 32 18.52 -5.84 -19.03
N GLN A 33 17.72 -6.53 -18.19
CA GLN A 33 16.50 -7.20 -18.65
C GLN A 33 15.47 -6.22 -19.23
N MET A 34 15.36 -5.02 -18.67
CA MET A 34 14.48 -3.98 -19.21
C MET A 34 14.90 -3.56 -20.62
N LEU A 35 16.21 -3.49 -20.91
CA LEU A 35 16.72 -3.18 -22.25
C LEU A 35 16.31 -4.26 -23.27
N ASP A 36 16.39 -5.53 -22.90
CA ASP A 36 15.98 -6.65 -23.76
C ASP A 36 14.47 -6.61 -24.07
N VAL A 37 13.65 -6.23 -23.09
CA VAL A 37 12.18 -6.14 -23.21
C VAL A 37 11.74 -4.93 -24.05
N HIS A 38 12.46 -3.80 -23.98
CA HIS A 38 12.09 -2.57 -24.71
C HIS A 38 12.66 -2.49 -26.13
N GLY A 39 13.50 -3.44 -26.55
CA GLY A 39 14.06 -3.51 -27.90
C GLY A 39 13.18 -4.23 -28.94
N GLY A 40 12.05 -4.82 -28.54
CA GLY A 40 11.18 -5.66 -29.38
C GLY A 40 9.71 -5.22 -29.42
N LEU A 41 8.80 -6.18 -29.65
CA LEU A 41 7.35 -5.96 -29.57
C LEU A 41 6.92 -5.63 -28.13
N SER A 42 5.94 -4.76 -27.97
CA SER A 42 5.43 -4.36 -26.66
C SER A 42 4.79 -5.56 -25.96
N PRO A 43 5.20 -5.91 -24.72
CA PRO A 43 4.59 -7.00 -23.95
C PRO A 43 3.09 -6.82 -23.70
N LEU A 44 2.57 -5.61 -23.92
CA LEU A 44 1.16 -5.28 -23.76
C LEU A 44 0.32 -5.73 -24.94
N ASP A 45 0.91 -5.94 -26.13
CA ASP A 45 0.17 -6.22 -27.36
C ASP A 45 -0.51 -7.60 -27.33
N ASP A 46 0.13 -8.58 -26.68
CA ASP A 46 -0.39 -9.94 -26.52
C ASP A 46 -1.05 -10.19 -25.15
N LEU A 47 -1.15 -9.16 -24.30
CA LEU A 47 -1.64 -9.30 -22.92
C LEU A 47 -3.13 -9.69 -22.92
N GLN A 48 -3.42 -10.88 -22.42
CA GLN A 48 -4.80 -11.35 -22.23
C GLN A 48 -5.30 -11.04 -20.81
N PRO A 49 -6.55 -10.57 -20.65
CA PRO A 49 -7.12 -10.32 -19.33
C PRO A 49 -7.27 -11.63 -18.56
N VAL A 50 -6.72 -11.68 -17.35
CA VAL A 50 -6.83 -12.84 -16.44
C VAL A 50 -7.98 -12.71 -15.44
N ALA A 51 -8.62 -11.54 -15.36
CA ALA A 51 -9.76 -11.27 -14.50
C ALA A 51 -10.61 -10.13 -15.08
N HIS A 52 -11.90 -10.11 -14.76
CA HIS A 52 -12.81 -9.02 -15.09
C HIS A 52 -13.15 -8.16 -13.85
N ALA A 53 -13.72 -6.98 -14.08
CA ALA A 53 -14.11 -6.07 -12.99
C ALA A 53 -15.03 -6.74 -11.95
N HIS A 54 -15.92 -7.62 -12.40
CA HIS A 54 -16.84 -8.33 -11.51
C HIS A 54 -16.12 -9.36 -10.61
N ASP A 55 -15.00 -9.93 -11.07
CA ASP A 55 -14.17 -10.82 -10.25
C ASP A 55 -13.49 -10.03 -9.12
N ILE A 56 -13.00 -8.82 -9.44
CA ILE A 56 -12.41 -7.92 -8.45
C ILE A 56 -13.45 -7.53 -7.37
N VAL A 57 -14.68 -7.22 -7.77
CA VAL A 57 -15.76 -6.91 -6.80
C VAL A 57 -16.04 -8.11 -5.89
N LYS A 58 -16.13 -9.33 -6.45
CA LYS A 58 -16.30 -10.55 -5.66
C LYS A 58 -15.15 -10.75 -4.66
N LEU A 59 -13.90 -10.49 -5.06
CA LEU A 59 -12.74 -10.59 -4.17
C LEU A 59 -12.78 -9.55 -3.05
N ILE A 60 -13.17 -8.31 -3.35
CA ILE A 60 -13.34 -7.27 -2.34
C ILE A 60 -14.38 -7.71 -1.29
N ASP A 61 -15.50 -8.26 -1.72
CA ASP A 61 -16.54 -8.75 -0.80
C ASP A 61 -16.09 -9.99 -0.02
N ALA A 62 -15.36 -10.91 -0.65
CA ALA A 62 -14.76 -12.07 0.01
C ALA A 62 -13.82 -11.64 1.15
N VAL A 63 -12.88 -10.71 0.88
CA VAL A 63 -11.97 -10.15 1.87
C VAL A 63 -12.72 -9.49 3.04
N ARG A 64 -13.88 -8.87 2.79
CA ARG A 64 -14.71 -8.29 3.86
C ARG A 64 -15.24 -9.35 4.83
N THR A 65 -15.47 -10.58 4.38
CA THR A 65 -16.00 -11.68 5.20
C THR A 65 -14.95 -12.46 5.99
N VAL A 66 -13.65 -12.31 5.66
CA VAL A 66 -12.56 -13.01 6.36
C VAL A 66 -12.64 -12.74 7.87
N HIS A 67 -12.68 -13.81 8.65
CA HIS A 67 -12.74 -13.73 10.10
C HIS A 67 -11.42 -13.18 10.66
N VAL A 68 -11.52 -12.22 11.57
CA VAL A 68 -10.39 -11.72 12.35
C VAL A 68 -10.69 -11.99 13.81
N ALA A 69 -9.88 -12.89 14.39
CA ALA A 69 -9.97 -13.26 15.79
C ALA A 69 -9.84 -12.02 16.69
N ASP A 70 -10.59 -12.03 17.79
CA ASP A 70 -10.65 -10.91 18.73
C ASP A 70 -9.28 -10.55 19.32
N ALA A 71 -8.43 -11.55 19.56
CA ALA A 71 -7.03 -11.34 19.97
C ALA A 71 -6.23 -10.51 18.94
N VAL A 72 -6.42 -10.76 17.64
CA VAL A 72 -5.75 -9.99 16.57
C VAL A 72 -6.29 -8.56 16.49
N ARG A 73 -7.60 -8.37 16.72
CA ARG A 73 -8.21 -7.03 16.77
C ARG A 73 -7.63 -6.21 17.92
N ARG A 74 -7.55 -6.79 19.12
CA ARG A 74 -6.91 -6.14 20.28
C ARG A 74 -5.46 -5.81 20.01
N TYR A 75 -4.70 -6.78 19.49
CA TYR A 75 -3.31 -6.57 19.14
C TYR A 75 -3.10 -5.41 18.15
N ALA A 76 -3.93 -5.31 17.11
CA ALA A 76 -3.85 -4.20 16.16
C ALA A 76 -4.14 -2.83 16.82
N VAL A 77 -5.08 -2.77 17.76
CA VAL A 77 -5.37 -1.55 18.53
C VAL A 77 -4.23 -1.19 19.47
N GLU A 78 -3.68 -2.17 20.19
CA GLU A 78 -2.54 -1.99 21.09
C GLU A 78 -1.29 -1.53 20.33
N LEU A 79 -0.99 -2.15 19.19
CA LEU A 79 0.14 -1.79 18.34
C LEU A 79 0.03 -0.35 17.85
N VAL A 80 -1.12 0.05 17.30
CA VAL A 80 -1.35 1.43 16.87
C VAL A 80 -1.34 2.39 18.07
N GLY A 81 -1.92 1.99 19.20
CA GLY A 81 -1.91 2.77 20.44
C GLY A 81 -0.51 3.05 20.95
N ALA A 82 0.38 2.04 20.94
CA ALA A 82 1.77 2.17 21.35
C ALA A 82 2.52 3.22 20.53
N THR A 83 2.21 3.38 19.23
CA THR A 83 2.83 4.44 18.41
C THR A 83 2.48 5.86 18.87
N ARG A 84 1.38 6.06 19.59
CA ARG A 84 0.93 7.39 20.06
C ARG A 84 1.61 7.84 21.34
N SER A 85 2.13 6.89 22.11
CA SER A 85 2.87 7.14 23.35
C SER A 85 4.37 6.90 23.22
N HIS A 86 4.86 6.50 22.04
CA HIS A 86 6.26 6.18 21.85
C HIS A 86 7.11 7.46 21.82
N PRO A 87 8.15 7.57 22.68
CA PRO A 87 8.92 8.82 22.82
C PRO A 87 9.67 9.21 21.54
N ASP A 88 10.09 8.24 20.73
CA ASP A 88 10.82 8.50 19.48
C ASP A 88 9.93 8.92 18.31
N LEU A 89 8.60 8.92 18.48
CA LEU A 89 7.66 9.28 17.42
C LEU A 89 7.07 10.67 17.66
N ARG A 90 7.32 11.58 16.72
CA ARG A 90 6.73 12.94 16.75
C ARG A 90 5.20 12.93 16.59
N LEU A 91 4.68 11.94 15.86
CA LEU A 91 3.25 11.77 15.60
C LEU A 91 2.93 10.27 15.52
N GLY A 92 2.06 9.81 16.40
CA GLY A 92 1.56 8.44 16.37
C GLY A 92 0.55 8.20 15.26
N ALA A 93 0.31 6.93 14.96
CA ALA A 93 -0.63 6.53 13.93
C ALA A 93 -2.09 6.83 14.32
N SER A 94 -2.87 7.31 13.35
CA SER A 94 -4.28 7.63 13.54
C SER A 94 -5.13 6.36 13.75
N PRO A 95 -6.40 6.48 14.19
CA PRO A 95 -7.33 5.34 14.17
C PRO A 95 -7.52 4.71 12.79
N ARG A 96 -7.29 5.45 11.70
CA ARG A 96 -7.37 4.92 10.33
C ARG A 96 -6.29 3.89 10.05
N ALA A 97 -5.10 4.05 10.64
CA ALA A 97 -4.03 3.07 10.51
C ALA A 97 -4.45 1.68 11.01
N THR A 98 -5.22 1.60 12.11
CA THR A 98 -5.76 0.31 12.61
C THR A 98 -6.69 -0.33 11.58
N LEU A 99 -7.56 0.46 10.95
CA LEU A 99 -8.47 -0.03 9.91
C LEU A 99 -7.71 -0.50 8.67
N HIS A 100 -6.69 0.25 8.24
CA HIS A 100 -5.83 -0.09 7.11
C HIS A 100 -5.03 -1.38 7.37
N LEU A 101 -4.44 -1.51 8.56
CA LEU A 101 -3.71 -2.71 8.97
C LEU A 101 -4.58 -3.96 8.91
N LEU A 102 -5.78 -3.91 9.49
CA LEU A 102 -6.71 -5.04 9.45
C LEU A 102 -7.18 -5.36 8.03
N ARG A 103 -7.47 -4.34 7.20
CA ARG A 103 -7.87 -4.57 5.81
C ARG A 103 -6.77 -5.24 4.99
N ALA A 104 -5.52 -4.80 5.15
CA ALA A 104 -4.38 -5.39 4.47
C ALA A 104 -4.17 -6.85 4.92
N ALA A 105 -4.21 -7.12 6.22
CA ALA A 105 -4.05 -8.46 6.76
C ALA A 105 -5.12 -9.46 6.27
N LYS A 106 -6.35 -8.99 6.05
CA LYS A 106 -7.44 -9.83 5.49
C LYS A 106 -7.30 -10.12 4.01
N ALA A 107 -6.51 -9.32 3.29
CA ALA A 107 -6.31 -9.42 1.84
C ALA A 107 -4.97 -10.10 1.47
N SER A 108 -4.17 -10.47 2.47
CA SER A 108 -2.87 -11.12 2.30
C SER A 108 -2.99 -12.64 2.18
#